data_AF-K8WG34-F1
#
_entry.id   AF-K8WG34-F1
#
_cell.length_a   1.000
_cell.length_b   1.000
_cell.length_c   1.000
_cell.angle_alpha   90.00
_cell.angle_beta   90.00
_cell.angle_gamma   90.00
#
_symmetry.space_group_name_H-M   'P 1'
#
loop_
_entity.id
_entity.type
_entity.pdbx_description
1 polymer ?
#
loop_
_entity_poly.entity_id
_entity_poly.type
_entity_poly.pdbx_seq_one_letter_code
_entity_poly.pdbx_strand_id
1 'polypeptide(L)'
;MNKLPIPIYGGYLEIYDTPDELQSSYPQHDFGAWGAGFTAGIVSGGCSTIVMQLSTIDANTITHESIHAAFDILHFSGVPINYDNNETICYLAGWVAEQLEYHYEGKFNE
;
A
#
# COMPACT_ATOMS: atom_id res chain seq x y z
N MET A 1 -13.71 -6.39 -4.91
CA MET A 1 -13.72 -4.94 -5.25
C MET A 1 -12.88 -4.28 -4.16
N ASN A 2 -11.58 -4.16 -4.41
CA ASN A 2 -10.53 -4.20 -3.37
C ASN A 2 -10.10 -2.81 -2.88
N LYS A 3 -11.03 -1.85 -2.78
CA LYS A 3 -10.72 -0.52 -2.25
C LYS A 3 -10.99 -0.49 -0.75
N LEU A 4 -9.93 -0.58 0.04
CA LEU A 4 -9.99 -0.44 1.49
C LEU A 4 -9.85 1.05 1.86
N PRO A 5 -10.83 1.69 2.50
CA PRO A 5 -10.71 3.10 2.87
C PRO A 5 -9.59 3.29 3.90
N ILE A 6 -8.68 4.21 3.62
CA ILE A 6 -7.58 4.52 4.54
C ILE A 6 -8.15 5.31 5.73
N PRO A 7 -7.97 4.86 6.98
CA PRO A 7 -8.51 5.54 8.14
C PRO A 7 -7.97 6.95 8.27
N ILE A 8 -8.83 7.95 8.49
CA ILE A 8 -8.49 9.35 8.86
C ILE A 8 -7.80 10.17 7.76
N TYR A 9 -6.96 9.56 6.93
CA TYR A 9 -6.09 10.24 5.95
C TYR A 9 -6.71 10.40 4.55
N GLY A 10 -7.84 9.71 4.30
CA GLY A 10 -8.52 9.71 3.02
C GLY A 10 -7.80 8.88 1.96
N GLY A 11 -8.47 8.61 0.84
CA GLY A 11 -7.97 7.70 -0.18
C GLY A 11 -8.32 6.24 0.08
N TYR A 12 -7.71 5.36 -0.71
CA TYR A 12 -7.93 3.92 -0.66
C TYR A 12 -6.61 3.16 -0.72
N LEU A 13 -6.61 1.97 -0.13
CA LEU A 13 -5.60 0.95 -0.34
C LEU A 13 -6.18 -0.12 -1.26
N GLU A 14 -5.41 -0.52 -2.26
CA GLU A 14 -5.68 -1.64 -3.15
C GLU A 14 -4.50 -2.60 -3.16
N ILE A 15 -4.79 -3.89 -3.00
CA ILE A 15 -3.79 -4.95 -2.94
C ILE A 15 -3.97 -5.84 -4.17
N TYR A 16 -2.87 -6.09 -4.88
CA TYR A 16 -2.81 -6.88 -6.10
C TYR A 16 -1.83 -8.04 -5.92
N ASP A 17 -2.18 -9.20 -6.47
CA ASP A 17 -1.35 -10.39 -6.34
C ASP A 17 -0.30 -10.48 -7.45
N THR A 18 -0.64 -9.92 -8.63
CA THR A 18 0.22 -9.97 -9.80
C THR A 18 0.39 -8.61 -10.46
N PRO A 19 1.54 -8.36 -11.12
CA PRO A 19 1.73 -7.17 -11.94
C PRO A 19 0.67 -7.02 -13.04
N ASP A 20 0.21 -8.13 -13.62
CA ASP A 20 -0.78 -8.12 -14.70
C ASP A 20 -2.16 -7.61 -14.23
N GLU A 21 -2.58 -7.99 -13.03
CA GLU A 21 -3.82 -7.47 -12.42
C GLU A 21 -3.73 -5.96 -12.15
N LEU A 22 -2.58 -5.51 -11.66
CA LEU A 22 -2.30 -4.10 -11.41
C LEU A 22 -2.30 -3.29 -12.71
N GLN A 23 -1.56 -3.75 -13.71
CA GLN A 23 -1.45 -3.11 -15.02
C GLN A 23 -2.80 -3.07 -15.75
N SER A 24 -3.63 -4.12 -15.60
CA SER A 24 -4.98 -4.15 -16.17
C SER A 24 -5.92 -3.13 -15.51
N SER A 25 -5.74 -2.89 -14.20
CA SER A 25 -6.54 -1.92 -13.44
C SER A 25 -6.08 -0.47 -13.67
N TYR A 26 -4.80 -0.28 -13.99
CA TYR A 26 -4.17 1.02 -14.20
C TYR A 26 -3.34 1.07 -15.50
N PRO A 27 -3.97 0.88 -16.68
CA PRO A 27 -3.26 0.75 -17.97
C PRO A 27 -2.47 2.00 -18.38
N GLN A 28 -2.79 3.15 -17.81
CA GLN A 28 -2.12 4.42 -18.05
C GLN A 28 -0.84 4.62 -17.22
N HIS A 29 -0.55 3.73 -16.26
CA HIS A 29 0.66 3.76 -15.44
C HIS A 29 1.62 2.65 -15.88
N ASP A 30 2.92 2.91 -15.78
CA ASP A 30 3.99 1.95 -16.08
C ASP A 30 4.59 1.43 -14.76
N PHE A 31 4.36 0.15 -14.47
CA PHE A 31 4.86 -0.54 -13.28
C PHE A 31 6.09 -1.43 -13.58
N GLY A 32 6.62 -1.40 -14.81
CA GLY A 32 7.55 -2.40 -15.35
C GLY A 32 8.98 -2.41 -14.76
N ALA A 33 9.31 -1.53 -13.82
CA ALA A 33 10.66 -1.39 -13.26
C ALA A 33 10.79 -1.91 -11.82
N TRP A 34 9.74 -2.48 -11.24
CA TRP A 34 9.59 -2.58 -9.78
C TRP A 34 9.78 -4.03 -9.30
N GLY A 35 10.63 -4.21 -8.27
CA GLY A 35 11.28 -5.48 -7.90
C GLY A 35 10.41 -6.48 -7.12
N ALA A 36 10.98 -7.19 -6.14
CA ALA A 36 10.31 -8.28 -5.41
C ALA A 36 9.14 -7.85 -4.50
N GLY A 37 9.04 -6.57 -4.19
CA GLY A 37 7.91 -5.92 -3.53
C GLY A 37 7.78 -4.53 -4.15
N PHE A 38 6.55 -4.07 -4.28
CA PHE A 38 6.28 -2.77 -4.86
C PHE A 38 5.05 -2.10 -4.23
N THR A 39 5.23 -0.83 -3.84
CA THR A 39 4.18 0.07 -3.37
C THR A 39 4.28 1.42 -4.09
N ALA A 40 3.16 1.96 -4.57
CA ALA A 40 3.08 3.40 -4.85
C ALA A 40 1.69 4.00 -4.61
N GLY A 41 1.70 5.28 -4.30
CA GLY A 41 0.55 6.16 -4.41
C GLY A 41 0.24 6.58 -5.85
N ILE A 42 -0.97 6.26 -6.31
CA ILE A 42 -1.57 6.79 -7.53
C ILE A 42 -2.57 7.87 -7.13
N VAL A 43 -2.33 9.11 -7.55
CA VAL A 43 -3.27 10.23 -7.30
C VAL A 43 -4.09 10.51 -8.55
N SER A 44 -5.42 10.35 -8.45
CA SER A 44 -6.36 10.64 -9.52
C SER A 44 -7.62 11.32 -8.99
N GLY A 45 -8.06 12.39 -9.64
CA GLY A 45 -9.28 13.12 -9.23
C GLY A 45 -9.27 13.66 -7.80
N GLY A 46 -8.08 13.90 -7.21
CA GLY A 46 -7.93 14.33 -5.82
C GLY A 46 -8.04 13.21 -4.78
N CYS A 47 -7.94 11.94 -5.20
CA CYS A 47 -7.94 10.77 -4.33
C CYS A 47 -6.63 9.99 -4.50
N SER A 48 -5.99 9.59 -3.40
CA SER A 48 -4.84 8.68 -3.43
C SER A 48 -5.30 7.24 -3.35
N THR A 49 -4.79 6.40 -4.25
CA THR A 49 -4.86 4.96 -4.14
C THR A 49 -3.45 4.43 -3.92
N ILE A 50 -3.21 3.77 -2.79
CA ILE A 50 -1.98 3.00 -2.61
C ILE A 50 -2.19 1.66 -3.30
N VAL A 51 -1.30 1.32 -4.23
CA VAL A 51 -1.26 0.01 -4.87
C VAL A 51 -0.07 -0.77 -4.33
N MET A 52 -0.30 -2.02 -3.93
CA MET A 52 0.76 -2.93 -3.48
C MET A 52 0.77 -4.22 -4.29
N GLN A 53 1.97 -4.67 -4.65
CA GLN A 53 2.21 -5.98 -5.25
C GLN A 53 3.39 -6.64 -4.53
N LEU A 54 3.14 -7.80 -3.92
CA LEU A 54 4.17 -8.56 -3.20
C LEU A 54 4.46 -9.87 -3.94
N SER A 55 5.70 -10.06 -4.39
CA SER A 55 6.12 -11.37 -4.93
C SER A 55 6.59 -12.33 -3.83
N THR A 56 6.91 -11.79 -2.66
CA THR A 56 7.31 -12.54 -1.46
C THR A 56 6.50 -12.04 -0.26
N ILE A 57 5.89 -12.97 0.47
CA ILE A 57 5.05 -12.66 1.64
C ILE A 57 5.83 -13.07 2.90
N ASP A 58 6.89 -12.32 3.19
CA ASP A 58 7.64 -12.47 4.43
C ASP A 58 7.60 -11.19 5.27
N ALA A 59 7.93 -11.31 6.55
CA ALA A 59 7.85 -10.19 7.49
C ALA A 59 8.72 -9.00 7.07
N ASN A 60 9.86 -9.22 6.39
CA ASN A 60 10.73 -8.15 5.92
C ASN A 60 10.04 -7.38 4.79
N THR A 61 9.57 -8.09 3.76
CA THR A 61 8.87 -7.47 2.63
C THR A 61 7.60 -6.75 3.07
N ILE A 62 6.76 -7.38 3.90
CA ILE A 62 5.53 -6.76 4.42
C ILE A 62 5.87 -5.48 5.18
N THR A 63 6.87 -5.53 6.07
CA THR A 63 7.26 -4.34 6.85
C THR A 63 7.80 -3.23 5.94
N HIS A 64 8.64 -3.57 4.97
CA HIS A 64 9.25 -2.61 4.04
C HIS A 64 8.20 -1.87 3.21
N GLU A 65 7.32 -2.62 2.56
CA GLU A 65 6.26 -2.05 1.70
C GLU A 65 5.21 -1.28 2.53
N SER A 66 4.91 -1.73 3.74
CA SER A 66 4.00 -1.01 4.64
C SER A 66 4.55 0.37 5.05
N ILE A 67 5.87 0.52 5.18
CA ILE A 67 6.50 1.81 5.43
C ILE A 67 6.40 2.72 4.20
N HIS A 68 6.64 2.20 2.99
CA HIS A 68 6.42 2.96 1.76
C HIS A 68 4.98 3.45 1.63
N ALA A 69 4.01 2.56 1.88
CA ALA A 69 2.59 2.89 1.86
C ALA A 69 2.25 3.99 2.86
N ALA A 70 2.71 3.87 4.11
CA ALA A 70 2.49 4.87 5.14
C ALA A 70 3.05 6.25 4.75
N PHE A 71 4.22 6.29 4.11
CA PHE A 71 4.83 7.53 3.66
C PHE A 71 4.04 8.19 2.53
N ASP A 72 3.59 7.42 1.54
CA ASP A 72 2.78 7.93 0.44
C ASP A 72 1.42 8.47 0.94
N ILE A 73 0.79 7.78 1.90
CA ILE A 73 -0.44 8.23 2.54
C ILE A 73 -0.24 9.57 3.23
N LEU A 74 0.79 9.68 4.07
CA LEU A 74 1.04 10.91 4.83
C LEU A 74 1.42 12.08 3.92
N HIS A 75 2.24 11.81 2.90
CA HIS A 75 2.57 12.80 1.88
C HIS A 75 1.31 13.34 1.19
N PHE A 76 0.43 12.44 0.75
CA PHE A 76 -0.84 12.82 0.13
C PHE A 76 -1.74 13.64 1.06
N SER A 77 -1.83 13.26 2.34
CA SER A 77 -2.63 13.99 3.33
C SER A 77 -1.99 15.29 3.82
N GLY A 78 -0.81 15.66 3.30
CA GLY A 78 -0.09 16.86 3.71
C GLY A 78 0.48 16.80 5.14
N VAL A 79 0.64 15.60 5.69
CA VAL A 79 1.21 15.38 7.02
C VAL A 79 2.73 15.20 6.87
N PRO A 80 3.55 16.13 7.36
CA PRO A 80 5.00 16.07 7.18
C PRO A 80 5.61 14.96 8.03
N ILE A 81 6.54 14.18 7.48
CA ILE A 81 7.30 13.18 8.25
C ILE A 81 8.45 13.88 8.99
N ASN A 82 8.47 13.75 10.32
CA ASN A 82 9.51 14.29 11.18
C ASN A 82 9.70 13.42 12.44
N TYR A 83 10.64 13.80 13.29
CA TYR A 83 10.93 13.08 14.53
C TYR A 83 9.74 13.04 15.50
N ASP A 84 8.88 14.07 15.48
CA ASP A 84 7.79 14.27 16.43
C ASP A 84 6.49 13.52 16.05
N ASN A 85 6.42 12.92 14.85
CA ASN A 85 5.23 12.20 14.38
C ASN A 85 5.48 10.74 13.99
N ASN A 86 6.54 10.14 14.54
CA ASN A 86 6.88 8.73 14.36
C ASN A 86 5.71 7.77 14.70
N GLU A 87 4.89 8.09 15.71
CA GLU A 87 3.69 7.31 16.06
C GLU A 87 2.71 7.19 14.90
N THR A 88 2.58 8.24 14.09
CA THR A 88 1.68 8.26 12.93
C THR A 88 2.14 7.27 11.87
N ILE A 89 3.44 7.23 11.61
CA ILE A 89 4.05 6.30 10.67
C ILE A 89 3.88 4.87 11.18
N CYS A 90 4.20 4.63 12.45
CA CYS A 90 4.08 3.30 13.05
C CYS A 90 2.63 2.78 13.00
N TYR A 91 1.65 3.64 13.31
CA TYR A 91 0.25 3.30 13.21
C TYR A 91 -0.15 2.91 11.78
N LEU A 92 0.18 3.74 10.79
CA LEU A 92 -0.17 3.49 9.39
C LEU A 92 0.52 2.24 8.84
N ALA A 93 1.81 2.07 9.10
CA ALA A 93 2.54 0.89 8.67
C ALA A 93 1.98 -0.38 9.31
N GLY A 94 1.61 -0.34 10.59
CA GLY A 94 0.92 -1.45 11.26
C GLY A 94 -0.43 -1.77 10.62
N TRP A 95 -1.25 -0.73 10.37
CA TRP A 95 -2.55 -0.91 9.72
C TRP A 95 -2.43 -1.51 8.31
N VAL A 96 -1.46 -1.06 7.51
CA VAL A 96 -1.19 -1.60 6.18
C VAL A 96 -0.75 -3.07 6.26
N ALA A 97 0.15 -3.39 7.20
CA ALA A 97 0.60 -4.77 7.42
C ALA A 97 -0.56 -5.70 7.80
N GLU A 98 -1.48 -5.25 8.68
CA GLU A 98 -2.71 -5.99 9.01
C GLU A 98 -3.59 -6.22 7.77
N GLN A 99 -3.72 -5.23 6.87
CA GLN A 99 -4.51 -5.41 5.65
C GLN A 99 -3.87 -6.43 4.69
N LEU A 100 -2.55 -6.42 4.58
CA LEU A 100 -1.80 -7.42 3.83
C LEU A 100 -1.98 -8.82 4.45
N GLU A 101 -1.84 -8.92 5.78
CA GLU A 101 -2.07 -10.17 6.50
C GLU A 101 -3.47 -10.70 6.25
N TYR A 102 -4.53 -9.90 6.38
CA TYR A 102 -5.90 -10.36 6.07
C TYR A 102 -6.09 -10.78 4.61
N HIS A 103 -5.48 -10.06 3.67
CA HIS A 103 -5.57 -10.40 2.24
C HIS A 103 -4.89 -11.75 1.94
N TYR A 104 -3.78 -12.06 2.61
CA TYR A 104 -3.02 -13.29 2.35
C TYR A 104 -3.38 -14.46 3.29
N GLU A 105 -3.78 -14.24 4.54
CA GLU A 105 -4.32 -15.29 5.45
C GLU A 105 -5.58 -15.95 4.87
N GLY A 106 -6.40 -15.17 4.15
CA GLY A 106 -7.53 -15.71 3.38
C GLY A 106 -7.13 -16.76 2.34
N LYS A 107 -5.85 -16.79 1.93
CA LYS A 107 -5.29 -17.72 0.93
C LYS A 107 -4.46 -18.85 1.52
N PHE A 108 -3.98 -18.72 2.76
CA PHE A 108 -3.25 -19.79 3.46
C PHE A 108 -4.18 -20.82 4.10
N ASN A 109 -5.46 -20.50 4.27
CA ASN A 109 -6.49 -21.38 4.85
C ASN A 109 -7.40 -22.06 3.81
N GLU A 110 -7.12 -21.90 2.52
CA GLU A 110 -7.73 -22.63 1.39
C GLU A 110 -6.83 -23.79 0.91
#